data_AF-A0A9X3LXT2-F1
#
_entry.id   AF-A0A9X3LXT2-F1
#
_cell.length_a   1.000
_cell.length_b   1.000
_cell.length_c   1.000
_cell.angle_alpha   90.00
_cell.angle_beta   90.00
_cell.angle_gamma   90.00
#
_symmetry.space_group_name_H-M   'P 1'
#
loop_
_entity.id
_entity.type
_entity.pdbx_description
1 polymer ?
#
loop_
_entity_poly.entity_id
_entity_poly.type
_entity_poly.pdbx_seq_one_letter_code
_entity_poly.pdbx_strand_id
1 'polypeptide(L)' 'MNEREAQEQREAAARDKGNGWVPVFLQWIPSMLLALVMVAAMFFGMYYIEHGTLDITQPITNEFITQ' A
#
# COMPACT_ATOMS: atom_id res chain seq x y z
N MET A 1 -5.80 -48.16 -11.31
CA MET A 1 -5.71 -46.77 -10.82
C MET A 1 -6.96 -46.06 -11.30
N ASN A 2 -7.70 -45.52 -10.34
CA ASN A 2 -9.16 -45.50 -10.34
C ASN A 2 -9.65 -44.17 -10.93
N GLU A 3 -10.63 -44.18 -11.84
CA GLU A 3 -11.17 -42.96 -12.49
C GLU A 3 -11.63 -41.89 -11.48
N ARG A 4 -11.94 -42.32 -10.24
CA ARG A 4 -12.22 -41.47 -9.09
C ARG A 4 -11.04 -40.60 -8.65
N GLU A 5 -9.83 -41.16 -8.60
CA GLU A 5 -8.62 -40.40 -8.22
C GLU A 5 -8.30 -39.32 -9.27
N ALA A 6 -8.55 -39.63 -10.55
CA ALA A 6 -8.39 -38.68 -11.64
C ALA A 6 -9.45 -37.56 -11.61
N GLN A 7 -10.67 -37.83 -11.14
CA GLN A 7 -11.69 -36.81 -10.91
C GLN A 7 -11.37 -35.95 -9.68
N GLU A 8 -10.97 -36.55 -8.56
CA GLU A 8 -10.55 -35.82 -7.36
C GLU A 8 -9.37 -34.88 -7.63
N GLN A 9 -8.38 -35.31 -8.41
CA GLN A 9 -7.27 -34.44 -8.81
C GLN A 9 -7.73 -33.28 -9.71
N ARG A 10 -8.71 -33.50 -10.59
CA ARG A 10 -9.28 -32.42 -11.42
C ARG A 10 -10.08 -31.44 -10.58
N GLU A 11 -10.86 -31.91 -9.61
CA GLU A 11 -11.61 -31.07 -8.68
C GLU A 11 -10.67 -30.31 -7.73
N ALA A 12 -9.60 -30.93 -7.24
CA ALA A 12 -8.56 -30.28 -6.46
C ALA A 12 -7.82 -29.20 -7.27
N ALA A 13 -7.44 -29.50 -8.51
CA ALA A 13 -6.83 -28.53 -9.42
C ALA A 13 -7.78 -27.38 -9.81
N ALA A 14 -9.09 -27.64 -9.88
CA ALA A 14 -10.09 -26.60 -10.11
C ALA A 14 -10.27 -25.69 -8.88
N ARG A 15 -10.19 -26.25 -7.67
CA ARG A 15 -10.18 -25.48 -6.41
C ARG A 15 -8.91 -24.64 -6.26
N ASP A 16 -7.76 -25.15 -6.65
CA ASP A 16 -6.46 -24.46 -6.54
C ASP A 16 -6.36 -23.25 -7.50
N LYS A 17 -6.98 -23.32 -8.68
CA LYS A 17 -7.07 -22.19 -9.62
C LYS A 17 -7.76 -20.95 -9.05
N GLY A 18 -8.66 -21.12 -8.09
CA GLY A 18 -9.33 -20.00 -7.40
C GLY A 18 -8.45 -19.30 -6.35
N ASN A 19 -7.35 -19.94 -5.93
CA ASN A 19 -6.49 -19.52 -4.83
C ASN A 19 -5.11 -19.01 -5.30
N GLY A 20 -5.04 -18.49 -6.54
CA GLY A 20 -3.81 -18.01 -7.14
C GLY A 20 -3.23 -16.76 -6.48
N TRP A 21 -2.04 -16.35 -6.91
CA TRP A 21 -1.35 -15.16 -6.37
C TRP A 21 -2.04 -13.83 -6.73
N VAL A 22 -2.90 -13.81 -7.75
CA VAL A 22 -3.57 -12.60 -8.26
C VAL A 22 -4.47 -11.91 -7.22
N PRO A 23 -5.40 -12.59 -6.51
CA PRO A 23 -6.17 -11.96 -5.43
C PRO A 23 -5.30 -11.44 -4.29
N VAL A 24 -4.20 -12.13 -3.97
CA VAL A 24 -3.22 -11.64 -2.98
C VAL A 24 -2.56 -10.36 -3.47
N PHE A 25 -2.13 -10.30 -4.73
CA PHE A 25 -1.57 -9.09 -5.32
C PHE A 25 -2.57 -7.91 -5.31
N LEU A 26 -3.82 -8.16 -5.70
CA LEU A 26 -4.88 -7.14 -5.68
C LEU A 26 -5.15 -6.60 -4.26
N GLN A 27 -5.07 -7.45 -3.24
CA GLN A 27 -5.21 -7.05 -1.84
C GLN A 27 -4.11 -6.07 -1.40
N TRP A 28 -2.92 -6.13 -2.00
CA TRP A 28 -1.79 -5.26 -1.65
C TRP A 28 -1.81 -3.90 -2.35
N ILE A 29 -2.60 -3.72 -3.42
CA ILE A 29 -2.67 -2.47 -4.19
C ILE A 29 -2.95 -1.25 -3.28
N PRO A 30 -3.92 -1.27 -2.34
CA PRO A 30 -4.16 -0.13 -1.46
C PRO A 30 -2.93 0.25 -0.63
N SER A 31 -2.21 -0.73 -0.09
CA SER A 31 -0.99 -0.51 0.69
C SER A 31 0.14 0.06 -0.17
N MET A 32 0.28 -0.40 -1.42
CA MET A 32 1.28 0.14 -2.35
C MET A 32 0.97 1.60 -2.73
N LEU A 33 -0.30 1.95 -2.93
CA LEU A 33 -0.71 3.33 -3.20
C LEU A 33 -0.41 4.25 -2.02
N LEU A 34 -0.73 3.81 -0.79
CA LEU A 34 -0.41 4.57 0.42
C LEU A 34 1.11 4.74 0.59
N ALA A 35 1.89 3.68 0.38
CA ALA A 35 3.34 3.75 0.44
C ALA A 35 3.90 4.76 -0.59
N LEU A 36 3.39 4.74 -1.82
CA LEU A 36 3.78 5.70 -2.85
C LEU A 36 3.50 7.14 -2.44
N VAL A 37 2.29 7.41 -1.92
CA VAL A 37 1.89 8.74 -1.45
C VAL A 37 2.79 9.21 -0.31
N MET A 38 3.07 8.34 0.67
CA MET A 38 3.94 8.67 1.81
C MET A 38 5.36 8.99 1.36
N VAL A 39 5.95 8.15 0.50
CA VAL A 39 7.29 8.37 -0.02
C VAL A 39 7.35 9.68 -0.81
N ALA A 40 6.40 9.91 -1.71
CA ALA A 40 6.33 11.17 -2.47
C ALA A 40 6.21 12.39 -1.55
N ALA A 41 5.35 12.33 -0.53
CA ALA A 41 5.20 13.42 0.44
C ALA A 41 6.51 13.71 1.20
N MET A 42 7.28 12.68 1.57
CA MET A 42 8.59 12.86 2.20
C MET A 42 9.59 13.54 1.27
N PHE A 43 9.68 13.09 0.01
CA PHE A 43 10.57 13.70 -0.98
C PHE A 43 10.20 15.16 -1.27
N PHE A 44 8.92 15.45 -1.48
CA PHE A 44 8.47 16.82 -1.68
C PHE A 44 8.67 17.68 -0.43
N GLY A 45 8.40 17.14 0.76
CA GLY A 45 8.64 17.83 2.02
C GLY A 45 10.10 18.29 2.15
N MET A 46 11.05 17.37 1.93
CA MET A 46 12.48 17.71 1.92
C MET A 46 12.83 18.74 0.85
N TYR A 47 12.34 18.56 -0.38
CA TYR A 47 12.57 19.52 -1.47
C TYR A 47 12.13 20.94 -1.10
N TYR A 48 10.93 21.09 -0.52
CA TYR A 48 10.41 22.40 -0.14
C TYR A 48 11.10 23.01 1.09
N ILE A 49 11.64 22.17 2.00
CA ILE A 49 12.50 22.62 3.10
C ILE A 49 13.80 23.19 2.55
N GLU A 50 14.48 22.48 1.64
CA GLU A 50 15.74 22.92 1.04
C GLU A 50 15.60 24.20 0.22
N HIS A 51 14.47 24.36 -0.48
CA HIS A 51 14.18 25.57 -1.26
C HIS A 51 13.67 26.74 -0.39
N GLY A 52 13.57 26.57 0.93
CA GLY A 52 13.17 27.61 1.88
C GLY A 52 11.70 28.00 1.82
N THR A 53 10.88 27.25 1.08
CA THR A 53 9.43 27.49 0.94
C THR A 53 8.60 26.85 2.05
N LEU A 54 9.16 25.86 2.75
CA LEU A 54 8.56 25.19 3.89
C LEU A 54 9.50 25.31 5.10
N ASP A 55 9.20 26.25 6.00
CA ASP A 55 9.97 26.43 7.24
C ASP A 55 9.38 25.57 8.37
N ILE A 56 10.12 24.52 8.75
CA ILE A 56 9.75 23.59 9.82
C ILE A 56 10.36 23.97 11.18
N THR A 57 11.11 25.06 11.25
CA THR A 57 11.81 25.49 12.47
C THR A 57 11.02 26.51 13.28
N GLN A 58 9.94 27.05 12.71
CA GLN A 58 9.13 28.05 13.39
C GLN A 58 8.32 27.41 14.53
N PRO A 59 8.21 28.10 15.67
CA PRO A 59 7.33 27.65 16.74
C PRO A 59 5.89 27.62 16.21
N ILE A 60 5.16 26.54 16.51
CA ILE A 60 3.74 26.45 16.20
C ILE A 60 3.00 27.40 17.15
N THR A 61 2.80 28.64 16.71
CA THR A 61 2.04 29.64 17.46
C THR A 61 0.59 29.61 17.02
N ASN A 62 -0.33 29.52 17.98
CA ASN A 62 -1.75 29.70 17.69
C ASN A 62 -2.07 31.20 17.77
N GLU A 63 -2.29 31.84 16.63
CA GLU A 63 -2.61 33.27 16.53
C GLU A 63 -3.90 33.65 17.27
N PHE A 64 -4.75 32.67 17.63
CA PHE A 64 -6.06 32.88 18.26
C PHE A 64 -6.08 32.57 19.76
N ILE A 65 -4.97 32.11 20.35
CA ILE A 65 -4.84 31.88 21.79
C ILE A 65 -3.74 32.78 22.33
N THR A 66 -4.07 34.05 22.55
CA THR A 66 -3.24 34.95 23.36
C THR A 66 -3.47 34.64 24.83
N GLN A 67 -2.41 34.32 25.58
CA GLN A 67 -2.44 34.32 27.04
C GLN A 67 -2.61 35.74 27.59
#